data_AF-A0A1Y0MQ81-F1
#
_entry.id   AF-A0A1Y0MQ81-F1
#
_cell.length_a   1.000
_cell.length_b   1.000
_cell.length_c   1.000
_cell.angle_alpha   90.00
_cell.angle_beta   90.00
_cell.angle_gamma   90.00
#
_symmetry.space_group_name_H-M   'P 1'
#
loop_
_entity.id
_entity.type
_entity.pdbx_description
1 polymer ?
#
loop_
_entity_poly.entity_id
_entity_poly.type
_entity_poly.pdbx_seq_one_letter_code
_entity_poly.pdbx_strand_id
1 'polypeptide(L)'
;MKTTLFIQIVLISMFSVAAYGQVGINTTDPTTTLDVNGSLSLRAGTLSMTNGNNNNIDLGDSPLSVYRIEGPTNSFKVSGLMPVESADGQMITLINTTEEIMTIRHNTASTPDQRILCPGADDLVLEGQFATVTLIYSAVDSRWFVTNISGAL
;
A
#
# COMPACT_ATOMS: atom_id res chain seq x y z
N MET A 1 -39.61 14.41 -33.07
CA MET A 1 -39.85 13.77 -31.76
C MET A 1 -39.63 12.26 -31.76
N LYS A 2 -40.19 11.47 -32.69
CA LYS A 2 -40.10 10.00 -32.66
C LYS A 2 -38.68 9.44 -32.85
N THR A 3 -37.86 10.04 -33.71
CA THR A 3 -36.49 9.58 -34.00
C THR A 3 -35.51 9.85 -32.86
N THR A 4 -35.60 11.02 -32.22
CA THR A 4 -34.76 11.38 -31.06
C THR A 4 -35.05 10.48 -29.85
N LEU A 5 -36.33 10.19 -29.61
CA LEU A 5 -36.76 9.28 -28.55
C LEU A 5 -36.26 7.85 -28.78
N PHE A 6 -36.27 7.38 -30.03
CA PHE A 6 -35.75 6.05 -30.38
C PHE A 6 -34.22 5.96 -30.19
N ILE A 7 -33.48 6.99 -30.60
CA ILE A 7 -32.02 7.06 -30.37
C ILE A 7 -31.70 7.07 -28.88
N GLN A 8 -32.46 7.82 -28.06
CA GLN A 8 -32.28 7.85 -26.60
C GLN A 8 -32.52 6.48 -25.95
N ILE A 9 -33.54 5.73 -26.39
CA ILE A 9 -33.84 4.39 -25.87
C ILE A 9 -32.72 3.39 -26.24
N VAL A 10 -32.21 3.45 -27.48
CA VAL A 10 -31.09 2.59 -27.91
C VAL A 10 -29.81 2.93 -27.12
N LEU A 11 -29.53 4.21 -26.90
CA LEU A 11 -28.36 4.65 -26.12
C LEU A 11 -28.42 4.19 -24.65
N ILE A 12 -29.61 4.22 -24.03
CA ILE A 12 -29.84 3.75 -22.67
C ILE A 12 -29.78 2.21 -22.59
N SER A 13 -30.22 1.50 -23.63
CA SER A 13 -30.15 0.02 -23.68
C SER A 13 -28.72 -0.53 -23.82
N MET A 14 -27.78 0.29 -24.30
CA MET A 14 -26.36 -0.02 -24.38
C MET A 14 -25.62 0.29 -23.06
N PHE A 15 -26.30 0.93 -22.10
CA PHE A 15 -25.79 1.17 -20.75
C PHE A 15 -26.16 -0.03 -19.86
N SER A 16 -25.28 -1.03 -19.79
CA SER A 16 -25.41 -2.08 -18.77
C SER A 16 -25.16 -1.45 -17.39
N VAL A 17 -26.21 -1.30 -16.60
CA VAL A 17 -26.07 -0.90 -15.19
C VAL A 17 -25.75 -2.17 -14.40
N ALA A 18 -24.48 -2.38 -14.09
CA ALA A 18 -24.11 -3.41 -13.12
C ALA A 18 -24.75 -3.03 -11.78
N ALA A 19 -25.54 -3.94 -11.19
CA ALA A 19 -26.27 -3.70 -9.94
C ALA A 19 -25.35 -3.45 -8.72
N TYR A 20 -24.04 -3.61 -8.93
CA TYR A 20 -22.95 -3.18 -8.07
C TYR A 20 -21.91 -2.48 -8.96
N GLY A 21 -21.19 -1.49 -8.45
CA GLY A 21 -20.15 -0.76 -9.18
C GLY A 21 -18.90 -1.62 -9.46
N GLN A 22 -19.08 -2.79 -10.08
CA GLN A 22 -18.00 -3.69 -10.44
C GLN A 22 -17.22 -3.12 -11.61
N VAL A 23 -15.89 -3.17 -11.51
CA VAL A 23 -14.94 -2.75 -12.52
C VAL A 23 -14.16 -3.98 -12.97
N GLY A 24 -14.50 -4.50 -14.14
CA GLY A 24 -13.72 -5.53 -14.83
C GLY A 24 -12.72 -4.88 -15.79
N ILE A 25 -11.45 -5.27 -15.71
CA ILE A 25 -10.42 -4.91 -16.70
C ILE A 25 -10.05 -6.17 -17.46
N ASN A 26 -10.25 -6.14 -18.79
CA ASN A 26 -10.00 -7.27 -19.69
C ASN A 26 -10.81 -8.55 -19.34
N THR A 27 -11.99 -8.37 -18.75
CA THR A 27 -12.98 -9.42 -18.48
C THR A 27 -14.38 -8.83 -18.54
N THR A 28 -15.35 -9.58 -19.07
CA THR A 28 -16.77 -9.21 -19.07
C THR A 28 -17.55 -9.80 -17.90
N ASP A 29 -16.97 -10.80 -17.23
CA ASP A 29 -17.57 -11.52 -16.10
C ASP A 29 -16.70 -11.35 -14.84
N PRO A 30 -16.59 -10.14 -14.27
CA PRO A 30 -15.80 -9.91 -13.07
C PRO A 30 -16.35 -10.70 -11.87
N THR A 31 -15.47 -11.40 -11.16
CA THR A 31 -15.82 -12.27 -10.01
C THR A 31 -15.74 -11.55 -8.67
N THR A 32 -15.08 -10.39 -8.63
CA THR A 32 -14.96 -9.48 -7.49
C THR A 32 -15.28 -8.05 -7.91
N THR A 33 -15.38 -7.11 -6.95
CA THR A 33 -15.73 -5.70 -7.26
C THR A 33 -14.71 -5.04 -8.19
N LEU A 34 -13.42 -5.29 -7.99
CA LEU A 34 -12.38 -4.99 -8.96
C LEU A 34 -11.78 -6.32 -9.39
N ASP A 35 -11.82 -6.61 -10.68
CA ASP A 35 -11.27 -7.84 -11.27
C ASP A 35 -10.40 -7.46 -12.47
N VAL A 36 -9.12 -7.83 -12.42
CA VAL A 36 -8.13 -7.48 -13.45
C VAL A 36 -7.56 -8.76 -14.02
N ASN A 37 -7.99 -9.10 -15.23
CA ASN A 37 -7.39 -10.17 -16.02
C ASN A 37 -6.17 -9.64 -16.78
N GLY A 38 -5.12 -9.30 -16.05
CA GLY A 38 -3.91 -8.67 -16.57
C GLY A 38 -2.93 -8.25 -15.47
N SER A 39 -1.98 -7.37 -15.81
CA SER A 39 -0.99 -6.86 -14.86
C SER A 39 -1.51 -5.66 -14.05
N LEU A 40 -1.14 -5.59 -12.77
CA LEU A 40 -1.35 -4.41 -11.92
C LEU A 40 -0.07 -3.59 -11.83
N SER A 41 -0.13 -2.31 -12.21
CA SER A 41 0.99 -1.38 -12.07
C SER A 41 0.75 -0.40 -10.92
N LEU A 42 1.46 -0.62 -9.81
CA LEU A 42 1.49 0.29 -8.68
C LEU A 42 2.53 1.39 -8.92
N ARG A 43 2.19 2.64 -8.56
CA ARG A 43 3.12 3.76 -8.69
C ARG A 43 4.16 3.72 -7.57
N ALA A 44 5.37 4.16 -7.89
CA ALA A 44 6.50 4.21 -6.98
C ALA A 44 7.05 5.63 -6.85
N GLY A 45 7.54 5.97 -5.67
CA GLY A 45 8.24 7.22 -5.38
C GLY A 45 9.46 6.99 -4.50
N THR A 46 10.17 8.07 -4.21
CA THR A 46 11.30 8.08 -3.27
C THR A 46 10.83 8.56 -1.90
N LEU A 47 11.41 8.00 -0.83
CA LEU A 47 11.15 8.39 0.54
C LEU A 47 12.47 8.57 1.28
N SER A 48 12.81 9.82 1.59
CA SER A 48 14.02 10.14 2.32
C SER A 48 13.87 9.80 3.80
N MET A 49 14.80 9.03 4.34
CA MET A 49 14.86 8.68 5.76
C MET A 49 16.17 9.16 6.39
N THR A 50 16.25 9.04 7.71
CA THR A 50 17.42 9.41 8.51
C THR A 50 18.02 8.19 9.21
N ASN A 51 19.27 8.31 9.63
CA ASN A 51 19.93 7.31 10.46
C ASN A 51 19.17 7.14 11.79
N GLY A 52 19.11 5.92 12.31
CA GLY A 52 18.37 5.64 13.53
C GLY A 52 16.85 5.63 13.35
N ASN A 53 16.10 6.29 14.24
CA ASN A 53 14.64 6.12 14.32
C ASN A 53 13.89 6.98 13.30
N ASN A 54 13.06 6.36 12.47
CA ASN A 54 12.07 7.01 11.61
C ASN A 54 10.67 6.59 12.12
N ASN A 55 10.07 7.47 12.91
CA ASN A 55 8.76 7.27 13.52
C ASN A 55 7.71 8.12 12.80
N ASN A 56 6.45 7.69 12.84
CA ASN A 56 5.31 8.46 12.31
C ASN A 56 5.52 8.97 10.87
N ILE A 57 6.03 8.11 10.00
CA ILE A 57 6.44 8.51 8.66
C ILE A 57 5.22 9.02 7.88
N ASP A 58 5.27 10.29 7.48
CA ASP A 58 4.26 10.90 6.61
C ASP A 58 4.55 10.56 5.15
N LEU A 59 3.50 10.15 4.43
CA LEU A 59 3.55 9.76 3.03
C LEU A 59 3.00 10.87 2.10
N GLY A 60 2.57 11.99 2.67
CA GLY A 60 1.99 13.15 1.98
C GLY A 60 0.52 12.96 1.59
N ASP A 61 -0.05 13.99 0.94
CA ASP A 61 -1.48 14.04 0.59
C ASP A 61 -1.91 13.03 -0.49
N SER A 62 -0.96 12.50 -1.26
CA SER A 62 -1.23 11.53 -2.32
C SER A 62 -0.24 10.36 -2.24
N PRO A 63 -0.43 9.47 -1.25
CA PRO A 63 0.51 8.39 -1.02
C PRO A 63 0.49 7.35 -2.14
N LEU A 64 1.66 6.80 -2.40
CA LEU A 64 1.90 5.75 -3.38
C LEU A 64 1.92 4.39 -2.70
N SER A 65 1.88 3.31 -3.47
CA SER A 65 1.94 1.95 -2.90
C SER A 65 3.37 1.40 -2.79
N VAL A 66 4.36 2.09 -3.38
CA VAL A 66 5.77 1.67 -3.37
C VAL A 66 6.66 2.88 -3.07
N TYR A 67 7.56 2.72 -2.10
CA TYR A 67 8.55 3.74 -1.75
C TYR A 67 9.96 3.16 -1.74
N ARG A 68 10.85 3.83 -2.49
CA ARG A 68 12.29 3.58 -2.51
C ARG A 68 12.94 4.43 -1.43
N ILE A 69 13.50 3.78 -0.43
CA ILE A 69 14.15 4.45 0.69
C ILE A 69 15.53 4.92 0.27
N GLU A 70 15.81 6.20 0.49
CA GLU A 70 17.09 6.86 0.26
C GLU A 70 17.45 7.71 1.49
N GLY A 71 18.71 8.12 1.62
CA GLY A 71 19.14 9.04 2.68
C GLY A 71 19.98 8.42 3.80
N PRO A 72 19.57 7.31 4.46
CA PRO A 72 20.37 6.70 5.51
C PRO A 72 21.77 6.30 5.03
N THR A 73 22.77 6.64 5.84
CA THR A 73 24.19 6.30 5.70
C THR A 73 24.70 5.47 6.88
N ASN A 74 23.77 5.02 7.72
CA ASN A 74 23.95 4.05 8.78
C ASN A 74 22.63 3.29 8.95
N SER A 75 22.63 2.26 9.81
CA SER A 75 21.44 1.50 10.16
C SER A 75 20.28 2.41 10.58
N PHE A 76 19.09 2.07 10.13
CA PHE A 76 17.88 2.84 10.38
C PHE A 76 16.71 1.93 10.74
N LYS A 77 15.71 2.54 11.38
CA LYS A 77 14.58 1.86 11.99
C LYS A 77 13.30 2.51 11.51
N VAL A 78 12.29 1.69 11.18
CA VAL A 78 10.96 2.13 10.78
C VAL A 78 9.97 1.58 11.79
N SER A 79 9.27 2.45 12.50
CA SER A 79 8.32 2.03 13.54
C SER A 79 6.86 2.29 13.20
N GLY A 80 6.58 3.05 12.15
CA GLY A 80 5.21 3.32 11.74
C GLY A 80 5.10 4.38 10.66
N LEU A 81 3.95 4.37 10.00
CA LEU A 81 3.58 5.28 8.92
C LEU A 81 2.20 5.87 9.22
N MET A 82 1.99 7.14 8.86
CA MET A 82 0.68 7.78 8.89
C MET A 82 -0.24 7.10 7.85
N PRO A 83 -1.32 6.42 8.25
CA PRO A 83 -2.30 5.91 7.30
C PRO A 83 -3.10 7.05 6.66
N VAL A 84 -3.65 6.82 5.47
CA VAL A 84 -4.64 7.76 4.89
C VAL A 84 -5.95 7.77 5.67
N GLU A 85 -6.79 8.76 5.42
CA GLU A 85 -8.17 8.71 5.90
C GLU A 85 -8.88 7.46 5.36
N SER A 86 -9.55 6.72 6.24
CA SER A 86 -10.21 5.45 5.90
C SER A 86 -9.29 4.40 5.27
N ALA A 87 -8.05 4.30 5.75
CA ALA A 87 -6.99 3.43 5.23
C ALA A 87 -7.18 1.91 5.38
N ASP A 88 -8.35 1.38 5.72
CA ASP A 88 -8.48 -0.08 5.86
C ASP A 88 -8.10 -0.79 4.55
N GLY A 89 -7.14 -1.72 4.64
CA GLY A 89 -6.57 -2.39 3.47
C GLY A 89 -5.54 -1.57 2.67
N GLN A 90 -5.13 -0.38 3.11
CA GLN A 90 -4.06 0.39 2.48
C GLN A 90 -2.77 -0.45 2.48
N MET A 91 -2.14 -0.62 1.30
CA MET A 91 -0.90 -1.38 1.16
C MET A 91 0.28 -0.49 0.79
N ILE A 92 1.42 -0.73 1.44
CA ILE A 92 2.68 -0.02 1.19
C ILE A 92 3.81 -1.04 1.07
N THR A 93 4.66 -0.90 0.06
CA THR A 93 5.94 -1.62 -0.03
C THR A 93 7.09 -0.65 0.12
N LEU A 94 7.97 -0.90 1.08
CA LEU A 94 9.22 -0.19 1.26
C LEU A 94 10.36 -1.01 0.63
N ILE A 95 11.19 -0.35 -0.17
CA ILE A 95 12.38 -0.93 -0.79
C ILE A 95 13.59 -0.19 -0.23
N ASN A 96 14.42 -0.86 0.55
CA ASN A 96 15.65 -0.27 1.03
C ASN A 96 16.68 -0.21 -0.11
N THR A 97 16.92 0.98 -0.69
CA THR A 97 17.92 1.11 -1.76
C THR A 97 19.33 1.42 -1.26
N THR A 98 19.48 1.66 0.04
CA THR A 98 20.77 1.86 0.69
C THR A 98 21.45 0.52 0.97
N GLU A 99 22.73 0.56 1.35
CA GLU A 99 23.49 -0.62 1.80
C GLU A 99 23.31 -0.90 3.30
N GLU A 100 22.49 -0.10 3.99
CA GLU A 100 22.36 -0.10 5.43
C GLU A 100 21.27 -1.06 5.92
N ILE A 101 21.40 -1.55 7.15
CA ILE A 101 20.39 -2.42 7.76
C ILE A 101 19.11 -1.62 8.05
N MET A 102 17.98 -2.17 7.59
CA MET A 102 16.64 -1.66 7.89
C MET A 102 15.99 -2.52 8.97
N THR A 103 15.64 -1.92 10.11
CA THR A 103 14.87 -2.63 11.16
C THR A 103 13.41 -2.17 11.17
N ILE A 104 12.46 -3.08 11.02
CA ILE A 104 11.04 -2.81 11.23
C ILE A 104 10.71 -3.07 12.70
N ARG A 105 10.29 -2.02 13.40
CA ARG A 105 10.12 -2.04 14.86
C ARG A 105 8.71 -2.53 15.23
N HIS A 106 8.63 -3.52 16.12
CA HIS A 106 7.35 -4.06 16.56
C HIS A 106 6.67 -3.14 17.58
N ASN A 107 5.51 -2.62 17.21
CA ASN A 107 4.51 -1.98 18.06
C ASN A 107 5.03 -0.93 19.06
N THR A 108 6.00 -0.12 18.65
CA THR A 108 6.68 0.84 19.53
C THR A 108 7.00 2.15 18.80
N ALA A 109 7.47 3.15 19.55
CA ALA A 109 7.94 4.48 19.11
C ALA A 109 6.95 5.39 18.36
N SER A 110 6.28 4.92 17.30
CA SER A 110 5.24 5.70 16.60
C SER A 110 3.99 5.90 17.47
N THR A 111 3.07 6.78 17.06
CA THR A 111 1.73 6.86 17.68
C THR A 111 1.02 5.52 17.53
N PRO A 112 0.16 5.11 18.48
CA PRO A 112 -0.45 3.79 18.47
C PRO A 112 -1.04 3.40 17.12
N ASP A 113 -1.88 4.25 16.56
CA ASP A 113 -2.55 4.10 15.26
C ASP A 113 -1.62 4.00 14.04
N GLN A 114 -0.34 4.30 14.17
CA GLN A 114 0.63 4.27 13.06
C GLN A 114 1.62 3.11 13.18
N ARG A 115 1.60 2.37 14.29
CA ARG A 115 2.60 1.35 14.58
C ARG A 115 2.47 0.12 13.69
N ILE A 116 3.61 -0.56 13.54
CA ILE A 116 3.72 -1.80 12.76
C ILE A 116 3.71 -3.01 13.69
N LEU A 117 2.90 -4.00 13.37
CA LEU A 117 2.90 -5.33 13.97
C LEU A 117 3.70 -6.28 13.06
N CYS A 118 4.89 -6.62 13.55
CA CYS A 118 5.73 -7.67 12.98
C CYS A 118 5.27 -9.09 13.40
N PRO A 119 5.46 -10.12 12.56
CA PRO A 119 5.23 -11.51 12.93
C PRO A 119 6.13 -11.91 14.10
N GLY A 120 5.64 -12.76 14.99
CA GLY A 120 6.41 -13.20 16.17
C GLY A 120 6.51 -12.18 17.30
N ALA A 121 5.93 -10.98 17.14
CA ALA A 121 5.94 -9.91 18.13
C ALA A 121 7.33 -9.37 18.49
N ASP A 122 8.28 -9.46 17.55
CA ASP A 122 9.64 -8.93 17.69
C ASP A 122 10.02 -8.05 16.49
N ASP A 123 11.07 -7.26 16.65
CA ASP A 123 11.62 -6.45 15.58
C ASP A 123 12.08 -7.34 14.40
N LEU A 124 11.85 -6.89 13.17
CA LEU A 124 12.38 -7.56 11.98
C LEU A 124 13.63 -6.81 11.52
N VAL A 125 14.76 -7.49 11.53
CA VAL A 125 16.01 -6.99 10.95
C VAL A 125 16.08 -7.46 9.50
N LEU A 126 16.10 -6.51 8.58
CA LEU A 126 16.15 -6.74 7.14
C LEU A 126 17.52 -6.27 6.65
N GLU A 127 18.35 -7.23 6.25
CA GLU A 127 19.72 -7.04 5.81
C GLU A 127 19.84 -7.11 4.29
N GLY A 128 20.87 -6.42 3.79
CA GLY A 128 21.18 -6.39 2.37
C GLY A 128 20.49 -5.24 1.62
N GLN A 129 21.22 -4.70 0.65
CA GLN A 129 20.67 -3.75 -0.29
C GLN A 129 19.49 -4.39 -1.05
N PHE A 130 18.42 -3.62 -1.20
CA PHE A 130 17.15 -4.02 -1.81
C PHE A 130 16.27 -4.94 -0.97
N ALA A 131 16.55 -5.11 0.32
CA ALA A 131 15.59 -5.71 1.23
C ALA A 131 14.26 -4.96 1.20
N THR A 132 13.16 -5.70 1.22
CA THR A 132 11.80 -5.16 1.09
C THR A 132 10.92 -5.54 2.26
N VAL A 133 9.95 -4.69 2.57
CA VAL A 133 8.82 -5.04 3.42
C VAL A 133 7.53 -4.55 2.79
N THR A 134 6.50 -5.39 2.77
CA THR A 134 5.13 -5.00 2.43
C THR A 134 4.29 -4.96 3.70
N LEU A 135 3.53 -3.89 3.84
CA LEU A 135 2.65 -3.59 4.96
C LEU A 135 1.21 -3.44 4.47
N ILE A 136 0.24 -3.85 5.29
CA ILE A 136 -1.18 -3.56 5.10
C ILE A 136 -1.75 -2.91 6.37
N TYR A 137 -2.52 -1.84 6.23
CA TYR A 137 -3.18 -1.22 7.37
C TYR A 137 -4.50 -1.92 7.70
N SER A 138 -4.72 -2.21 8.98
CA SER A 138 -5.99 -2.69 9.54
C SER A 138 -6.61 -1.57 10.37
N ALA A 139 -7.77 -1.07 9.95
CA ALA A 139 -8.53 -0.09 10.71
C ALA A 139 -9.18 -0.70 11.97
N VAL A 140 -9.35 -2.02 12.00
CA VAL A 140 -9.88 -2.74 13.17
C VAL A 140 -8.86 -2.74 14.31
N ASP A 141 -7.59 -2.99 13.99
CA ASP A 141 -6.50 -3.01 14.97
C ASP A 141 -5.88 -1.62 15.18
N SER A 142 -6.15 -0.69 14.26
CA SER A 142 -5.44 0.58 14.11
C SER A 142 -3.93 0.36 14.04
N ARG A 143 -3.50 -0.56 13.18
CA ARG A 143 -2.09 -0.96 13.04
C ARG A 143 -1.76 -1.34 11.60
N TRP A 144 -0.51 -1.14 11.22
CA TRP A 144 0.09 -1.77 10.05
C TRP A 144 0.51 -3.19 10.38
N PHE A 145 0.23 -4.15 9.50
CA PHE A 145 0.72 -5.52 9.59
C PHE A 145 1.76 -5.77 8.52
N VAL A 146 2.86 -6.42 8.87
CA VAL A 146 3.80 -6.95 7.89
C VAL A 146 3.18 -8.17 7.20
N THR A 147 3.11 -8.13 5.87
CA THR A 147 2.54 -9.22 5.06
C THR A 147 3.58 -9.93 4.19
N ASN A 148 4.70 -9.28 3.88
CA ASN A 148 5.79 -9.86 3.10
C ASN A 148 7.12 -9.19 3.44
N ILE A 149 8.21 -9.95 3.36
CA ILE A 149 9.58 -9.44 3.49
C ILE A 149 10.52 -10.14 2.51
N SER A 150 11.62 -9.47 2.18
CA SER A 150 12.83 -10.07 1.60
C SER A 150 14.07 -9.56 2.34
N GLY A 151 15.17 -10.30 2.27
CA GLY A 151 16.42 -9.93 2.97
C GLY A 151 16.40 -10.23 4.47
N ALA A 152 15.63 -11.22 4.92
CA ALA A 152 15.73 -11.72 6.29
C ALA A 152 16.78 -12.86 6.38
N LEU A 153 17.56 -12.89 7.46
CA LEU A 153 18.39 -14.02 7.86
C LEU A 153 17.65 -14.90 8.88
#